data_AF-A0A3N7CFC7-F1
#
_entry.id   AF-A0A3N7CFC7-F1
#
_cell.length_a   1.000
_cell.length_b   1.000
_cell.length_c   1.000
_cell.angle_alpha   90.00
_cell.angle_beta   90.00
_cell.angle_gamma   90.00
#
_symmetry.space_group_name_H-M   'P 1'
#
loop_
_entity.id
_entity.type
_entity.pdbx_description
1 polymer ?
#
loop_
_entity_poly.entity_id
_entity_poly.type
_entity_poly.pdbx_seq_one_letter_code
_entity_poly.pdbx_strand_id
1 'polypeptide(L)'
;MHYAAYAGLTFEPSNDKDAEAIPSTEAVLETDEESVSEEENIVEEAVAASSNAPLVPLPEFNLEDKYYSIGEVAAMFGVNVSHIRFWTTEFSLKVRTTRKGDRLFNPANIAKLRLIHHLVKEQRHTIKGAKEKLKHSKQAINAQVDLKDKLSFLKEKLERIKRNL
;
A
#
# COMPACT_ATOMS: atom_id res chain seq x y z
N MET A 1 33.00 33.54 28.49
CA MET A 1 33.85 32.48 27.92
C MET A 1 34.50 31.74 29.08
N HIS A 2 33.96 30.58 29.47
CA HIS A 2 34.65 29.61 30.33
C HIS A 2 33.83 28.32 30.35
N TYR A 3 34.30 27.29 29.66
CA TYR A 3 34.35 25.90 30.12
C TYR A 3 35.35 25.17 29.23
N ALA A 4 36.36 24.60 29.88
CA ALA A 4 37.55 24.03 29.30
C ALA A 4 37.33 22.57 28.88
N ALA A 5 37.98 22.20 27.77
CA ALA A 5 38.64 20.92 27.49
C ALA A 5 38.02 19.62 28.07
N TYR A 6 37.22 18.93 27.27
CA TYR A 6 37.07 17.47 27.39
C TYR A 6 38.29 16.79 26.76
N ALA A 7 39.34 16.64 27.56
CA ALA A 7 40.44 15.71 27.31
C ALA A 7 40.16 14.42 28.10
N GLY A 8 40.06 13.28 27.41
CA GLY A 8 39.98 11.97 28.07
C GLY A 8 38.89 11.04 27.53
N LEU A 9 38.96 10.71 26.23
CA LEU A 9 38.28 9.53 25.68
C LEU A 9 39.35 8.44 25.48
N THR A 10 39.37 7.46 26.39
CA THR A 10 39.94 6.14 26.11
C THR A 10 38.84 5.13 26.39
N PHE A 11 38.38 4.48 25.33
CA PHE A 11 37.38 3.42 25.36
C PHE A 11 38.16 2.12 25.19
N GLU A 12 38.30 1.36 26.29
CA GLU A 12 38.86 0.01 26.29
C GLU A 12 37.83 -0.99 25.74
N PRO A 13 38.16 -1.78 24.70
CA PRO A 13 37.29 -2.86 24.25
C PRO A 13 37.44 -4.08 25.17
N SER A 14 36.50 -4.24 26.12
CA SER A 14 36.38 -5.46 26.92
C SER A 14 35.83 -6.60 26.07
N ASN A 15 36.67 -7.61 25.91
CA ASN A 15 36.43 -8.87 25.22
C ASN A 15 36.50 -9.99 26.25
N ASP A 16 35.35 -10.47 26.71
CA ASP A 16 35.14 -11.73 27.44
C ASP A 16 33.69 -12.15 27.11
N LYS A 17 33.41 -13.17 26.30
CA LYS A 17 33.55 -14.62 26.52
C LYS A 17 32.80 -15.15 27.74
N ASP A 18 31.48 -14.97 27.75
CA ASP A 18 30.57 -15.84 28.52
C ASP A 18 29.52 -16.45 27.58
N ALA A 19 29.88 -17.62 27.05
CA ALA A 19 28.96 -18.52 26.38
C ALA A 19 28.22 -19.32 27.47
N GLU A 20 27.02 -18.89 27.81
CA GLU A 20 26.16 -19.59 28.76
C GLU A 20 25.31 -20.65 28.04
N ALA A 21 25.36 -21.86 28.59
CA ALA A 21 24.92 -23.11 28.01
C ALA A 21 23.40 -23.17 27.77
N ILE A 22 23.01 -23.73 26.62
CA ILE A 22 21.65 -24.21 26.37
C ILE A 22 21.53 -25.60 27.04
N PRO A 23 20.68 -25.81 28.06
CA PRO A 23 20.34 -27.16 28.47
C PRO A 23 19.36 -27.77 27.47
N SER A 24 19.84 -28.78 26.76
CA SER A 24 19.04 -29.77 26.05
C SER A 24 18.15 -30.52 27.03
N THR A 25 16.84 -30.29 26.97
CA THR A 25 15.86 -31.15 27.65
C THR A 25 15.24 -32.08 26.62
N GLU A 26 15.77 -33.29 26.66
CA GLU A 26 15.20 -34.54 26.17
C GLU A 26 14.14 -34.99 27.18
N ALA A 27 12.88 -35.12 26.75
CA ALA A 27 11.84 -35.84 27.48
C ALA A 27 10.84 -36.43 26.49
N VAL A 28 10.99 -37.75 26.33
CA VAL A 28 10.11 -38.73 25.72
C VAL A 28 8.75 -38.76 26.43
N LEU A 29 7.63 -38.92 25.70
CA LEU A 29 6.72 -40.06 25.90
C LEU A 29 5.60 -40.09 24.85
N GLU A 30 5.55 -41.23 24.17
CA GLU A 30 4.39 -41.78 23.45
C GLU A 30 3.19 -41.94 24.40
N THR A 31 2.00 -41.76 23.83
CA THR A 31 0.70 -42.45 24.11
C THR A 31 -0.35 -41.66 23.34
N ASP A 32 -1.23 -42.18 22.51
CA ASP A 32 -1.51 -43.52 22.00
C ASP A 32 -2.24 -43.30 20.67
N GLU A 33 -1.98 -44.17 19.69
CA GLU A 33 -2.93 -44.39 18.60
C GLU A 33 -4.16 -45.10 19.17
N GLU A 34 -5.34 -44.51 19.00
CA GLU A 34 -6.59 -45.26 19.12
C GLU A 34 -7.49 -44.99 17.91
N SER A 35 -7.65 -46.08 17.14
CA SER A 35 -8.83 -46.60 16.46
C SER A 35 -9.75 -45.62 15.69
N VAL A 36 -9.84 -45.69 14.36
CA VAL A 36 -10.44 -46.76 13.53
C VAL A 36 -11.97 -46.69 13.50
N SER A 37 -12.46 -46.44 12.28
CA SER A 37 -13.72 -46.92 11.69
C SER A 37 -15.03 -46.67 12.44
N GLU A 38 -15.68 -45.58 12.09
CA GLU A 38 -17.13 -45.33 12.09
C GLU A 38 -17.19 -43.92 11.48
N GLU A 39 -17.59 -43.67 10.24
CA GLU A 39 -18.95 -43.74 9.73
C GLU A 39 -18.92 -43.65 8.19
N GLU A 40 -18.66 -44.78 7.50
CA GLU A 40 -18.85 -44.89 6.05
C GLU A 40 -20.34 -44.92 5.67
N ASN A 41 -21.11 -43.87 6.00
CA ASN A 41 -22.55 -43.85 5.70
C ASN A 41 -23.15 -42.47 5.38
N ILE A 42 -22.44 -41.61 4.62
CA ILE A 42 -22.96 -40.29 4.19
C ILE A 42 -22.98 -40.14 2.65
N VAL A 43 -22.85 -41.23 1.90
CA VAL A 43 -22.72 -41.16 0.43
C VAL A 43 -24.04 -41.20 -0.36
N GLU A 44 -25.20 -41.47 0.26
CA GLU A 44 -26.47 -41.57 -0.48
C GLU A 44 -27.41 -40.36 -0.38
N GLU A 45 -27.16 -39.38 0.50
CA GLU A 45 -28.07 -38.24 0.73
C GLU A 45 -27.58 -36.89 0.14
N ALA A 46 -26.66 -36.91 -0.84
CA ALA A 46 -26.11 -35.67 -1.40
C ALA A 46 -26.66 -35.29 -2.79
N VAL A 47 -27.37 -36.19 -3.48
CA VAL A 47 -27.74 -36.01 -4.90
C VAL A 47 -29.14 -35.42 -5.15
N ALA A 48 -29.96 -35.19 -4.12
CA ALA A 48 -31.34 -34.70 -4.27
C ALA A 48 -31.60 -33.25 -3.81
N ALA A 49 -30.60 -32.52 -3.30
CA ALA A 49 -30.75 -31.13 -2.82
C ALA A 49 -30.52 -30.05 -3.91
N SER A 50 -30.50 -30.46 -5.17
CA SER A 50 -30.45 -29.55 -6.32
C SER A 50 -31.87 -29.13 -6.70
N SER A 51 -32.38 -28.04 -6.08
CA SER A 51 -33.25 -27.06 -6.79
C SER A 51 -33.78 -25.88 -5.96
N ASN A 52 -33.50 -25.70 -4.66
CA ASN A 52 -34.05 -24.53 -3.95
C ASN A 52 -33.27 -24.03 -2.73
N ALA A 53 -31.94 -23.94 -2.82
CA ALA A 53 -31.15 -23.22 -1.82
C ALA A 53 -31.35 -21.70 -1.98
N PRO A 54 -31.62 -20.93 -0.91
CA PRO A 54 -31.65 -19.48 -0.99
C PRO A 54 -30.31 -19.00 -1.51
N LEU A 55 -30.32 -18.21 -2.59
CA LEU A 55 -29.14 -17.59 -3.18
C LEU A 55 -28.49 -16.72 -2.10
N VAL A 56 -27.51 -17.28 -1.38
CA VAL A 56 -26.65 -16.51 -0.48
C VAL A 56 -25.94 -15.49 -1.38
N PRO A 57 -26.15 -14.18 -1.18
CA PRO A 57 -25.43 -13.19 -1.96
C PRO A 57 -23.93 -13.45 -1.78
N LEU A 58 -23.22 -13.55 -2.90
CA LEU A 58 -21.76 -13.72 -2.92
C LEU A 58 -21.13 -12.66 -1.99
N PRO A 59 -20.16 -13.03 -1.13
CA PRO A 59 -19.50 -12.08 -0.26
C PRO A 59 -18.90 -10.96 -1.12
N GLU A 60 -19.31 -9.72 -0.87
CA GLU A 60 -18.70 -8.55 -1.49
C GLU A 60 -17.24 -8.47 -1.02
N PHE A 61 -16.31 -8.83 -1.90
CA PHE A 61 -14.89 -8.58 -1.66
C PHE A 61 -14.70 -7.07 -1.60
N ASN A 62 -14.43 -6.55 -0.40
CA ASN A 62 -14.11 -5.16 -0.14
C ASN A 62 -12.96 -4.71 -1.07
N LEU A 63 -13.30 -3.88 -2.06
CA LEU A 63 -12.35 -3.30 -2.99
C LEU A 63 -11.37 -2.40 -2.23
N GLU A 64 -10.19 -2.94 -1.92
CA GLU A 64 -8.91 -2.23 -1.86
C GLU A 64 -8.72 -1.01 -0.94
N ASP A 65 -9.44 -0.88 0.18
CA ASP A 65 -9.08 0.08 1.24
C ASP A 65 -7.88 -0.38 2.10
N LYS A 66 -6.84 -0.92 1.43
CA LYS A 66 -5.54 -1.19 2.08
C LYS A 66 -4.82 0.14 2.32
N TYR A 67 -4.70 0.50 3.59
CA TYR A 67 -3.81 1.57 4.01
C TYR A 67 -2.40 1.02 4.22
N TYR A 68 -1.42 1.68 3.62
CA TYR A 68 -0.01 1.33 3.77
C TYR A 68 0.66 2.27 4.77
N SER A 69 1.48 1.69 5.64
CA SER A 69 2.35 2.45 6.53
C SER A 69 3.46 3.16 5.75
N ILE A 70 4.04 4.21 6.33
CA ILE A 70 5.15 4.93 5.69
C ILE A 70 6.38 4.04 5.45
N GLY A 71 6.60 3.02 6.31
CA GLY A 71 7.70 2.08 6.18
C GLY A 71 7.54 1.17 4.96
N GLU A 72 6.36 0.59 4.77
CA GLU A 72 6.03 -0.22 3.59
C GLU A 72 6.16 0.61 2.30
N VAL A 73 5.66 1.84 2.33
CA VAL A 73 5.77 2.76 1.19
C VAL A 73 7.23 3.07 0.87
N ALA A 74 8.05 3.34 1.87
CA ALA A 74 9.48 3.58 1.70
C ALA A 74 10.19 2.37 1.08
N ALA A 75 9.87 1.15 1.55
CA ALA A 75 10.40 -0.10 1.02
C ALA A 75 10.00 -0.33 -0.45
N MET A 76 8.74 -0.07 -0.81
CA MET A 76 8.25 -0.21 -2.20
C MET A 76 9.00 0.69 -3.19
N PHE A 77 9.43 1.88 -2.75
CA PHE A 77 10.15 2.83 -3.59
C PHE A 77 11.68 2.74 -3.45
N GLY A 78 12.19 1.92 -2.52
CA GLY A 78 13.64 1.85 -2.23
C GLY A 78 14.22 3.17 -1.73
N VAL A 79 13.43 4.00 -1.05
CA VAL A 79 13.87 5.31 -0.53
C VAL A 79 13.76 5.36 0.98
N ASN A 80 14.52 6.25 1.62
CA ASN A 80 14.40 6.45 3.06
C ASN A 80 13.04 7.09 3.42
N VAL A 81 12.45 6.65 4.53
CA VAL A 81 11.21 7.16 5.11
C VAL A 81 11.17 8.69 5.21
N SER A 82 12.30 9.33 5.51
CA SER A 82 12.41 10.79 5.58
C SER A 82 12.07 11.49 4.27
N HIS A 83 12.40 10.90 3.11
CA HIS A 83 12.02 11.45 1.80
C HIS A 83 10.51 11.39 1.59
N ILE A 84 9.87 10.27 1.94
CA ILE A 84 8.42 10.14 1.85
C ILE A 84 7.73 11.16 2.76
N ARG A 85 8.23 11.38 3.98
CA ARG A 85 7.71 12.42 4.88
C ARG A 85 7.82 13.81 4.25
N PHE A 86 9.00 14.13 3.74
CA PHE A 86 9.29 15.43 3.11
C PHE A 86 8.36 15.69 1.92
N TRP A 87 8.26 14.74 0.98
CA TRP A 87 7.38 14.87 -0.17
C TRP A 87 5.90 14.99 0.21
N THR A 88 5.44 14.24 1.20
CA THR A 88 4.04 14.33 1.66
C THR A 88 3.70 15.75 2.15
N THR A 89 4.60 16.40 2.89
CA THR A 89 4.41 17.76 3.40
C THR A 89 4.42 18.78 2.24
N GLU A 90 5.43 18.68 1.37
CA GLU A 90 5.71 19.65 0.32
C GLU A 90 4.67 19.64 -0.83
N PHE A 91 4.19 18.46 -1.17
CA PHE A 91 3.10 18.26 -2.12
C PHE A 91 1.72 18.27 -1.45
N SER A 92 1.66 18.53 -0.14
CA SER A 92 0.44 18.64 0.66
C SER A 92 -0.55 17.49 0.40
N LEU A 93 -0.03 16.26 0.38
CA LEU A 93 -0.84 15.07 0.12
C LEU A 93 -1.78 14.81 1.32
N LYS A 94 -3.08 14.64 1.04
CA LYS A 94 -4.07 14.28 2.06
C LYS A 94 -3.86 12.83 2.48
N VAL A 95 -3.12 12.61 3.55
CA VAL A 95 -2.88 11.30 4.17
C VAL A 95 -3.66 11.18 5.47
N ARG A 96 -4.09 9.97 5.81
CA ARG A 96 -4.71 9.72 7.11
C ARG A 96 -3.60 9.57 8.14
N THR A 97 -3.78 10.10 9.34
CA THR A 97 -2.87 9.88 10.46
C THR A 97 -3.53 8.95 11.48
N THR A 98 -2.74 8.10 12.11
CA THR A 98 -3.20 7.33 13.27
C THR A 98 -3.17 8.19 14.54
N ARG A 99 -3.73 7.69 15.65
CA ARG A 99 -3.72 8.38 16.97
C ARG A 99 -2.31 8.71 17.46
N LYS A 100 -1.32 7.89 17.09
CA LYS A 100 0.11 8.08 17.38
C LYS A 100 0.82 9.09 16.45
N GLY A 101 0.18 9.50 15.34
CA GLY A 101 0.77 10.44 14.36
C GLY A 101 1.45 9.80 13.15
N ASP A 102 1.51 8.46 13.06
CA ASP A 102 1.99 7.77 11.85
C ASP A 102 1.08 8.01 10.65
N ARG A 103 1.71 8.14 9.47
CA ARG A 103 1.03 8.45 8.21
C ARG A 103 0.64 7.16 7.49
N LEU A 104 -0.62 7.09 7.10
CA LEU A 104 -1.23 6.00 6.34
C LEU A 104 -1.55 6.48 4.92
N PHE A 105 -1.12 5.70 3.94
CA PHE A 105 -1.24 6.01 2.52
C PHE A 105 -2.27 5.09 1.87
N ASN A 106 -3.29 5.67 1.24
CA ASN A 106 -4.18 4.95 0.34
C ASN A 106 -3.47 4.73 -1.03
N PRO A 107 -3.82 3.68 -1.80
CA PRO A 107 -3.36 3.46 -3.18
C PRO A 107 -3.30 4.73 -4.06
N ALA A 108 -4.30 5.62 -3.96
CA ALA A 108 -4.32 6.87 -4.73
C ALA A 108 -3.16 7.83 -4.36
N ASN A 109 -2.72 7.82 -3.10
CA ASN A 109 -1.56 8.59 -2.67
C ASN A 109 -0.25 7.94 -3.10
N ILE A 110 -0.19 6.61 -3.14
CA ILE A 110 0.97 5.86 -3.67
C ILE A 110 1.16 6.15 -5.16
N ALA A 111 0.08 6.22 -5.93
CA ALA A 111 0.14 6.61 -7.35
C ALA A 111 0.72 8.02 -7.54
N LYS A 112 0.33 8.99 -6.68
CA LYS A 112 0.91 10.34 -6.70
C LYS A 112 2.37 10.34 -6.30
N LEU A 113 2.74 9.57 -5.28
CA LEU A 113 4.15 9.42 -4.86
C LEU A 113 5.01 8.81 -5.97
N ARG A 114 4.48 7.86 -6.74
CA ARG A 114 5.17 7.30 -7.92
C ARG A 114 5.49 8.37 -8.96
N LEU A 115 4.52 9.25 -9.26
CA LEU A 115 4.74 10.39 -10.16
C LEU A 115 5.80 11.36 -9.60
N ILE A 116 5.73 11.70 -8.31
CA ILE A 116 6.71 12.57 -7.66
C ILE A 116 8.11 11.95 -7.72
N HIS A 117 8.22 10.66 -7.43
CA HIS A 117 9.48 9.92 -7.48
C HIS A 117 10.11 10.01 -8.87
N HIS A 118 9.33 9.74 -9.92
CA HIS A 118 9.80 9.85 -11.31
C HIS A 118 10.30 11.27 -11.64
N LEU A 119 9.56 12.31 -11.24
CA LEU A 119 9.94 13.70 -11.51
C LEU A 119 11.23 14.13 -10.78
N VAL A 120 11.39 13.73 -9.52
CA VAL A 120 12.51 14.18 -8.68
C VAL A 120 13.75 13.32 -8.88
N LYS A 121 13.59 11.99 -8.93
CA LYS A 121 14.72 11.07 -9.11
C LYS A 121 15.07 10.96 -10.57
N GLU A 122 14.18 10.53 -11.44
CA GLU A 122 14.58 10.23 -12.83
C GLU A 122 14.82 11.51 -13.63
N GLN A 123 13.91 12.48 -13.53
CA GLN A 123 14.00 13.74 -14.29
C GLN A 123 14.79 14.86 -13.59
N ARG A 124 15.27 14.62 -12.36
CA ARG A 124 16.05 15.58 -11.55
C ARG A 124 15.41 16.97 -11.42
N HIS A 125 14.08 17.04 -11.46
CA HIS A 125 13.39 18.30 -11.24
C HIS A 125 13.55 18.77 -9.80
N THR A 126 13.65 20.09 -9.61
CA THR A 126 13.47 20.69 -8.30
C THR A 126 12.04 20.45 -7.82
N ILE A 127 11.86 20.47 -6.51
CA ILE A 127 10.55 20.32 -5.87
C ILE A 127 9.51 21.29 -6.46
N LYS A 128 9.90 22.55 -6.68
CA LYS A 128 9.03 23.58 -7.28
C LYS A 128 8.63 23.20 -8.71
N GLY A 129 9.60 22.81 -9.55
CA GLY A 129 9.33 22.40 -10.93
C GLY A 129 8.48 21.13 -11.03
N ALA A 130 8.67 20.17 -10.12
CA ALA A 130 7.84 18.98 -10.05
C ALA A 130 6.37 19.32 -9.70
N LYS A 131 6.15 20.31 -8.81
CA LYS A 131 4.80 20.78 -8.43
C LYS A 131 4.08 21.46 -9.60
N GLU A 132 4.80 22.26 -10.38
CA GLU A 132 4.27 22.90 -11.59
C GLU A 132 3.91 21.85 -12.64
N LYS A 133 4.82 20.91 -12.94
CA LYS A 133 4.55 19.82 -13.90
C LYS A 133 3.33 18.99 -13.52
N LEU A 134 3.16 18.66 -12.23
CA LEU A 134 2.00 17.91 -11.77
C LEU A 134 0.69 18.68 -11.95
N LYS A 135 0.70 20.01 -11.81
CA LYS A 135 -0.46 20.87 -12.09
C LYS A 135 -0.74 20.96 -13.60
N HIS A 136 0.29 21.19 -14.41
CA HIS A 136 0.16 21.27 -15.86
C HIS A 136 -0.33 19.97 -16.48
N SER A 137 0.14 18.82 -16.00
CA SER A 137 -0.36 17.51 -16.47
C SER A 137 -1.85 17.34 -16.19
N LYS A 138 -2.35 17.73 -15.01
CA LYS A 138 -3.79 17.70 -14.71
C LYS A 138 -4.59 18.65 -15.60
N GLN A 139 -4.07 19.85 -15.84
CA GLN A 139 -4.70 20.82 -16.74
C GLN A 139 -4.78 20.28 -18.17
N ALA A 140 -3.70 19.67 -18.67
CA ALA A 140 -3.67 19.05 -19.98
C ALA A 140 -4.67 17.90 -20.11
N ILE A 141 -4.76 17.03 -19.10
CA ILE A 141 -5.74 15.94 -19.08
C ILE A 141 -7.17 16.51 -19.08
N ASN A 142 -7.47 17.48 -18.21
CA ASN A 142 -8.80 18.09 -18.15
C ASN A 142 -9.18 18.80 -19.45
N ALA A 143 -8.21 19.47 -20.11
CA ALA A 143 -8.44 20.10 -21.40
C ALA A 143 -8.74 19.08 -22.51
N GLN A 144 -8.05 17.92 -22.51
CA GLN A 144 -8.34 16.84 -23.45
C GLN A 144 -9.75 16.25 -23.23
N VAL A 145 -10.18 16.11 -21.97
CA VAL A 145 -11.54 15.65 -21.64
C VAL A 145 -12.59 16.66 -22.15
N ASP A 146 -12.42 17.95 -21.83
CA ASP A 146 -13.35 19.01 -22.28
C ASP A 146 -13.44 19.11 -23.82
N LEU A 147 -12.31 18.98 -24.52
CA LEU A 147 -12.29 18.93 -25.98
C LEU A 147 -13.06 17.72 -26.53
N LYS A 148 -12.88 16.54 -25.91
CA LYS A 148 -13.60 15.32 -26.31
C LYS A 148 -15.11 15.48 -26.11
N ASP A 149 -15.53 16.09 -25.01
CA ASP A 149 -16.95 16.32 -24.71
C ASP A 149 -17.57 17.29 -25.72
N LYS A 150 -16.89 18.39 -26.04
CA LYS A 150 -17.31 19.35 -27.07
C LYS A 150 -17.44 18.71 -28.45
N LEU A 151 -16.48 17.88 -28.85
CA LEU A 151 -16.54 17.15 -30.13
C LEU A 151 -17.69 16.14 -30.16
N SER A 152 -17.93 15.45 -29.06
CA SER A 152 -19.04 14.49 -28.93
C SER A 152 -20.39 15.20 -29.05
N PHE A 153 -20.55 16.35 -28.39
CA PHE A 153 -21.73 17.20 -28.51
C PHE A 153 -21.99 17.66 -29.95
N LEU A 154 -20.95 18.13 -30.65
CA LEU A 154 -21.08 18.55 -32.04
C LEU A 154 -21.49 17.38 -32.96
N LYS A 155 -20.91 16.19 -32.74
CA LYS A 155 -21.27 14.97 -33.47
C LYS A 155 -22.74 14.63 -33.28
N GLU A 156 -23.23 14.62 -32.04
CA GLU A 156 -24.65 14.33 -31.74
C GLU A 156 -25.59 15.35 -32.39
N LYS A 157 -25.23 16.64 -32.35
CA LYS A 157 -26.02 17.70 -32.98
C LYS A 157 -26.13 17.50 -34.49
N LEU A 158 -25.03 17.13 -35.16
CA LEU A 158 -25.02 16.85 -36.59
C LEU A 158 -25.83 15.60 -36.94
N GLU A 159 -25.70 14.51 -36.17
CA GLU A 159 -26.52 13.30 -36.33
C GLU A 159 -28.01 13.55 -36.11
N ARG A 160 -28.37 14.53 -35.26
CA ARG A 160 -29.76 14.95 -35.09
C ARG A 160 -30.30 15.66 -36.33
N ILE A 161 -29.51 16.53 -36.95
CA ILE A 161 -29.90 17.22 -38.18
C ILE A 161 -30.05 16.20 -39.32
N LYS A 162 -29.08 15.28 -39.46
CA LYS A 162 -29.11 14.22 -40.48
C LYS A 162 -30.36 13.35 -40.42
N ARG A 163 -30.85 13.03 -39.22
CA ARG A 163 -32.07 12.20 -39.03
C ARG A 163 -33.38 12.96 -39.27
N ASN A 164 -33.35 14.28 -39.25
CA ASN A 164 -34.51 15.15 -39.43
C ASN A 164 -34.67 15.64 -40.89
N LEU A 165 -33.82 15.17 -41.79
CA LEU A 165 -33.88 15.34 -43.25
C LEU A 165 -34.18 13.98 -43.88
#